data_AF-A0A9Q9EUZ2-F1
#
_entry.id   AF-A0A9Q9EUZ2-F1
#
_cell.length_a   1.000
_cell.length_b   1.000
_cell.length_c   1.000
_cell.angle_alpha   90.00
_cell.angle_beta   90.00
_cell.angle_gamma   90.00
#
_symmetry.space_group_name_H-M   'P 1'
#
loop_
_entity.id
_entity.type
_entity.pdbx_description
1 polymer ?
#
loop_
_entity_poly.entity_id
_entity_poly.type
_entity_poly.pdbx_seq_one_letter_code
_entity_poly.pdbx_strand_id
1 'polypeptide(L)'
;MKNILKVLAIMALFSFVLTSCGTPPTPPPEEKPAPIVVEEPAPEVKSEPAPEPAPIPEPVVEEPRDVPVKEYAVVQGDTLSEIALKFYGTREKAYYFPIIMSINPGKVQHPDKLTPKTKLLIPDFDLFMKHSPSKMLARPEFEKCIKIYEDEGKSGVVESLRRRLKEF
;
A
#
# COMPACT_ATOMS: atom_id res chain seq x y z
N MET A 1 26.33 -18.01 31.03
CA MET A 1 27.51 -17.14 31.21
C MET A 1 28.70 -17.76 30.49
N LYS A 2 29.50 -16.92 29.82
CA LYS A 2 30.87 -17.15 29.33
C LYS A 2 31.05 -17.83 27.96
N ASN A 3 31.04 -17.00 26.93
CA ASN A 3 32.02 -17.00 25.84
C ASN A 3 31.96 -15.65 25.13
N ILE A 4 32.55 -14.67 25.81
CA ILE A 4 32.90 -13.35 25.29
C ILE A 4 34.40 -13.40 25.06
N LEU A 5 34.89 -13.35 23.83
CA LEU A 5 36.22 -12.82 23.55
C LEU A 5 36.35 -12.31 22.12
N LYS A 6 36.84 -11.09 22.03
CA LYS A 6 36.89 -10.17 20.89
C LYS A 6 38.10 -10.42 19.99
N VAL A 7 37.96 -10.20 18.68
CA VAL A 7 39.01 -9.74 17.73
C VAL A 7 38.22 -9.04 16.60
N LEU A 8 38.05 -7.71 16.47
CA LEU A 8 38.94 -6.54 16.40
C LEU A 8 39.76 -6.44 15.10
N ALA A 9 39.36 -5.44 14.29
CA ALA A 9 40.06 -4.73 13.21
C ALA A 9 40.13 -5.37 11.81
N ILE A 10 39.64 -4.66 10.80
CA ILE A 10 40.45 -4.04 9.72
C ILE A 10 39.64 -2.87 9.12
N MET A 11 40.25 -1.68 9.19
CA MET A 11 39.86 -0.48 8.47
C MET A 11 40.26 -0.56 7.00
N ALA A 12 39.44 -0.03 6.10
CA ALA A 12 39.94 0.65 4.91
C ALA A 12 38.90 1.67 4.39
N LEU A 13 39.24 2.96 4.60
CA LEU A 13 38.74 4.12 3.87
C LEU A 13 38.86 3.90 2.35
N PHE A 14 37.80 4.18 1.59
CA PHE A 14 37.95 4.57 0.19
C PHE A 14 37.08 5.80 -0.08
N SER A 15 37.67 6.95 0.25
CA SER A 15 37.27 8.25 -0.25
C SER A 15 37.71 8.36 -1.71
N PHE A 16 36.77 8.43 -2.64
CA PHE A 16 37.02 8.97 -3.98
C PHE A 16 36.05 10.13 -4.22
N VAL A 17 36.60 11.32 -4.00
CA VAL A 17 36.08 12.60 -4.47
C VAL A 17 36.74 12.87 -5.83
N LEU A 18 36.05 13.64 -6.68
CA LEU A 18 36.54 14.41 -7.86
C LEU A 18 36.00 13.94 -9.22
N THR A 19 34.95 14.62 -9.67
CA THR A 19 34.76 15.09 -11.05
C THR A 19 33.55 16.03 -11.07
N SER A 20 33.43 17.13 -11.80
CA SER A 20 34.32 18.15 -12.37
C SER A 20 33.37 19.20 -12.99
N CYS A 21 33.74 20.49 -12.97
CA CYS A 21 33.07 21.64 -13.59
C CYS A 21 32.43 21.35 -14.97
N GLY A 22 31.38 22.00 -15.48
CA GLY A 22 30.81 23.33 -15.24
C GLY A 22 30.57 23.98 -16.62
N THR A 23 29.34 24.42 -16.93
CA THR A 23 29.05 25.30 -18.09
C THR A 23 27.71 26.03 -17.90
N PRO A 24 27.71 27.36 -17.70
CA PRO A 24 26.76 28.29 -18.30
C PRO A 24 27.49 29.10 -19.41
N PRO A 25 26.90 30.06 -20.15
CA PRO A 25 25.52 30.53 -20.28
C PRO A 25 25.08 30.58 -21.78
N THR A 26 23.87 31.08 -22.09
CA THR A 26 23.61 32.11 -23.14
C THR A 26 22.15 32.57 -23.04
N PRO A 27 21.87 33.86 -22.76
CA PRO A 27 20.57 34.50 -23.00
C PRO A 27 20.64 35.36 -24.30
N PRO A 28 19.63 36.20 -24.61
CA PRO A 28 18.64 36.04 -25.68
C PRO A 28 18.88 37.00 -26.88
N PRO A 29 18.08 36.91 -27.97
CA PRO A 29 17.84 38.10 -28.80
C PRO A 29 16.52 38.80 -28.46
N GLU A 30 16.65 40.10 -28.25
CA GLU A 30 15.62 41.11 -28.02
C GLU A 30 14.67 41.26 -29.21
N GLU A 31 13.38 41.51 -28.92
CA GLU A 31 12.57 42.38 -29.77
C GLU A 31 11.84 43.43 -28.91
N LYS A 32 12.14 44.70 -29.21
CA LYS A 32 11.41 45.93 -28.91
C LYS A 32 11.48 46.77 -30.20
N PRO A 33 10.62 47.78 -30.47
CA PRO A 33 9.38 48.18 -29.79
C PRO A 33 8.22 48.64 -30.73
N ALA A 34 7.04 48.86 -30.12
CA ALA A 34 6.04 49.92 -30.38
C ALA A 34 5.12 49.83 -31.63
N PRO A 35 3.86 50.33 -31.60
CA PRO A 35 3.43 51.55 -30.88
C PRO A 35 2.09 51.52 -30.11
N ILE A 36 1.93 52.62 -29.39
CA ILE A 36 0.96 53.01 -28.37
C ILE A 36 -0.27 53.66 -29.02
N VAL A 37 -1.46 53.38 -28.49
CA VAL A 37 -2.73 54.13 -28.67
C VAL A 37 -3.50 53.96 -27.34
N VAL A 38 -3.41 54.84 -26.32
CA VAL A 38 -4.18 56.10 -26.08
C VAL A 38 -5.65 55.92 -26.50
N GLU A 39 -6.71 55.90 -25.68
CA GLU A 39 -7.05 56.60 -24.43
C GLU A 39 -8.32 55.97 -23.81
N GLU A 40 -8.50 56.17 -22.50
CA GLU A 40 -9.69 55.88 -21.68
C GLU A 40 -10.84 56.88 -21.98
N PRO A 41 -12.13 56.53 -21.79
CA PRO A 41 -12.73 56.73 -20.46
C PRO A 41 -13.74 55.65 -20.03
N ALA A 42 -13.82 55.48 -18.71
CA ALA A 42 -14.72 54.60 -17.97
C ALA A 42 -16.23 54.89 -18.19
N PRO A 43 -17.10 53.90 -17.90
CA PRO A 43 -17.70 53.94 -16.56
C PRO A 43 -17.60 52.63 -15.79
N GLU A 44 -17.40 52.78 -14.49
CA GLU A 44 -17.37 51.76 -13.45
C GLU A 44 -18.62 50.86 -13.51
N VAL A 45 -18.44 49.62 -13.97
CA VAL A 45 -19.39 48.54 -13.69
C VAL A 45 -19.09 48.04 -12.28
N LYS A 46 -19.93 48.50 -11.38
CA LYS A 46 -20.23 47.96 -10.05
C LYS A 46 -19.82 46.48 -9.93
N SER A 47 -18.86 46.27 -9.05
CA SER A 47 -18.27 44.99 -8.62
C SER A 47 -19.34 43.96 -8.28
N GLU A 48 -19.42 42.93 -9.11
CA GLU A 48 -19.86 41.60 -8.68
C GLU A 48 -18.58 40.85 -8.27
N PRO A 49 -18.49 40.27 -7.05
CA PRO A 49 -17.32 39.49 -6.69
C PRO A 49 -17.30 38.26 -7.58
N ALA A 50 -16.33 38.19 -8.49
CA ALA A 50 -15.93 36.93 -9.10
C ALA A 50 -15.61 35.96 -7.95
N PRO A 51 -16.15 34.72 -7.94
CA PRO A 51 -15.69 33.74 -6.99
C PRO A 51 -14.18 33.57 -7.18
N GLU A 52 -13.45 33.81 -6.10
CA GLU A 52 -12.04 33.47 -5.97
C GLU A 52 -11.82 32.07 -6.57
N PRO A 53 -10.83 31.87 -7.45
CA PRO A 53 -10.51 30.54 -7.95
C PRO A 53 -10.28 29.64 -6.75
N ALA A 54 -11.16 28.66 -6.54
CA ALA A 54 -10.96 27.65 -5.53
C ALA A 54 -9.54 27.10 -5.71
N PRO A 55 -8.79 26.86 -4.61
CA PRO A 55 -7.46 26.29 -4.69
C PRO A 55 -7.53 25.04 -5.56
N ILE A 56 -6.72 24.99 -6.61
CA ILE A 56 -6.52 23.79 -7.42
C ILE A 56 -6.21 22.68 -6.41
N PRO A 57 -7.05 21.64 -6.28
CA PRO A 57 -6.79 20.59 -5.32
C PRO A 57 -5.41 20.01 -5.65
N GLU A 58 -4.53 19.98 -4.65
CA GLU A 58 -3.32 19.16 -4.70
C GLU A 58 -3.71 17.78 -5.23
N PRO A 59 -2.90 17.13 -6.09
CA PRO A 59 -3.24 15.82 -6.61
C PRO A 59 -3.34 14.84 -5.44
N VAL A 60 -4.57 14.60 -4.98
CA VAL A 60 -4.91 13.46 -4.15
C VAL A 60 -4.49 12.28 -5.01
N VAL A 61 -3.41 11.61 -4.59
CA VAL A 61 -3.05 10.31 -5.16
C VAL A 61 -4.24 9.41 -4.85
N GLU A 62 -5.18 9.30 -5.79
CA GLU A 62 -6.29 8.37 -5.70
C GLU A 62 -5.66 6.98 -5.56
N GLU A 63 -5.77 6.40 -4.37
CA GLU A 63 -5.43 5.01 -4.16
C GLU A 63 -6.16 4.17 -5.23
N PRO A 64 -5.48 3.21 -5.88
CA PRO A 64 -6.07 2.42 -6.96
C PRO A 64 -7.35 1.74 -6.45
N ARG A 65 -8.45 2.02 -7.13
CA ARG A 65 -9.82 1.78 -6.64
C ARG A 65 -10.14 0.33 -6.31
N ASP A 66 -9.41 -0.64 -6.87
CA ASP A 66 -9.61 -2.07 -6.59
C ASP A 66 -8.28 -2.86 -6.66
N VAL A 67 -8.04 -3.70 -5.65
CA VAL A 67 -6.90 -4.64 -5.63
C VAL A 67 -7.20 -5.80 -6.61
N PRO A 68 -6.30 -6.13 -7.56
CA PRO A 68 -6.50 -7.24 -8.48
C PRO A 68 -6.71 -8.57 -7.75
N VAL A 69 -7.62 -9.40 -8.27
CA VAL A 69 -7.96 -10.71 -7.69
C VAL A 69 -7.82 -11.85 -8.71
N LYS A 70 -7.58 -13.05 -8.21
CA LYS A 70 -7.63 -14.31 -8.96
C LYS A 70 -8.74 -15.20 -8.40
N GLU A 71 -9.50 -15.88 -9.27
CA GLU A 71 -10.44 -16.91 -8.83
C GLU A 71 -9.72 -18.21 -8.48
N TYR A 72 -10.13 -18.83 -7.36
CA TYR A 72 -9.69 -20.17 -6.97
C TYR A 72 -10.89 -21.01 -6.55
N ALA A 73 -11.02 -22.22 -7.11
CA ALA A 73 -12.01 -23.19 -6.68
C ALA A 73 -11.39 -24.10 -5.61
N VAL A 74 -11.98 -24.06 -4.41
CA VAL A 74 -11.52 -24.86 -3.25
C VAL A 74 -11.56 -26.35 -3.60
N VAL A 75 -10.48 -27.05 -3.29
CA VAL A 75 -10.37 -28.51 -3.41
C VAL A 75 -10.52 -29.14 -2.02
N GLN A 76 -10.92 -30.42 -1.98
CA GLN A 76 -11.06 -31.14 -0.71
C GLN A 76 -9.73 -31.17 0.06
N GLY A 77 -9.79 -30.79 1.33
CA GLY A 77 -8.63 -30.74 2.22
C GLY A 77 -7.92 -29.39 2.28
N ASP A 78 -8.25 -28.44 1.39
CA ASP A 78 -7.65 -27.11 1.43
C ASP A 78 -7.99 -26.37 2.73
N THR A 79 -6.97 -25.76 3.33
CA THR A 79 -7.12 -24.69 4.32
C THR A 79 -6.86 -23.32 3.68
N LEU A 80 -7.41 -22.26 4.26
CA LEU A 80 -7.14 -20.90 3.80
C LEU A 80 -5.64 -20.54 3.87
N SER A 81 -4.92 -21.07 4.85
CA SER A 81 -3.48 -20.85 4.99
C SER A 81 -2.66 -21.51 3.86
N GLU A 82 -3.06 -22.69 3.40
CA GLU A 82 -2.42 -23.38 2.26
C GLU A 82 -2.74 -22.71 0.94
N ILE A 83 -3.98 -22.22 0.77
CA ILE A 83 -4.35 -21.39 -0.38
C ILE A 83 -3.49 -20.11 -0.36
N ALA A 84 -3.40 -19.41 0.77
CA ALA A 84 -2.55 -18.23 0.90
C ALA A 84 -1.07 -18.56 0.61
N LEU A 85 -0.55 -19.70 1.06
CA LEU A 85 0.82 -20.14 0.72
C LEU A 85 0.99 -20.30 -0.79
N LYS A 86 0.04 -20.94 -1.47
CA LYS A 86 0.08 -21.16 -2.92
C LYS A 86 0.09 -19.86 -3.72
N PHE A 87 -0.69 -18.86 -3.30
CA PHE A 87 -0.83 -17.60 -4.03
C PHE A 87 0.14 -16.51 -3.58
N TYR A 88 0.52 -16.47 -2.30
CA TYR A 88 1.39 -15.44 -1.73
C TYR A 88 2.85 -15.90 -1.61
N GLY A 89 3.11 -17.20 -1.81
CA GLY A 89 4.43 -17.75 -2.11
C GLY A 89 5.30 -18.11 -0.90
N THR A 90 5.11 -17.48 0.27
CA THR A 90 5.94 -17.76 1.46
C THR A 90 5.11 -18.21 2.64
N ARG A 91 5.72 -19.02 3.53
CA ARG A 91 5.09 -19.43 4.80
C ARG A 91 4.75 -18.25 5.69
N GLU A 92 5.53 -17.18 5.61
CA GLU A 92 5.24 -15.95 6.37
C GLU A 92 3.97 -15.27 5.87
N LYS A 93 3.84 -15.13 4.54
CA LYS A 93 2.67 -14.54 3.88
C LYS A 93 1.43 -15.43 4.00
N ALA A 94 1.59 -16.75 4.14
CA ALA A 94 0.49 -17.69 4.33
C ALA A 94 -0.41 -17.34 5.53
N TYR A 95 0.15 -16.79 6.61
CA TYR A 95 -0.61 -16.35 7.80
C TYR A 95 -1.42 -15.06 7.61
N TYR A 96 -1.38 -14.46 6.42
CA TYR A 96 -2.29 -13.37 6.05
C TYR A 96 -3.55 -13.87 5.34
N PHE A 97 -3.87 -15.16 5.47
CA PHE A 97 -5.10 -15.72 4.95
C PHE A 97 -6.40 -15.02 5.38
N PRO A 98 -6.50 -14.26 6.50
CA PRO A 98 -7.71 -13.47 6.78
C PRO A 98 -8.00 -12.39 5.72
N ILE A 99 -6.98 -11.94 4.96
CA ILE A 99 -7.18 -11.08 3.78
C ILE A 99 -8.11 -11.73 2.75
N ILE A 100 -8.02 -13.06 2.58
CA ILE A 100 -8.90 -13.77 1.65
C ILE A 100 -10.34 -13.74 2.16
N MET A 101 -10.55 -13.79 3.47
CA MET A 101 -11.90 -13.73 4.07
C MET A 101 -12.56 -12.37 3.87
N SER A 102 -11.81 -11.26 3.96
CA SER A 102 -12.39 -9.92 3.84
C SER A 102 -12.93 -9.63 2.43
N ILE A 103 -12.34 -10.22 1.40
CA ILE A 103 -12.82 -10.13 0.01
C ILE A 103 -13.93 -11.16 -0.30
N ASN A 104 -14.12 -12.16 0.57
CA ASN A 104 -15.11 -13.22 0.39
C ASN A 104 -16.11 -13.29 1.56
N PRO A 105 -16.84 -12.19 1.84
CA PRO A 105 -17.73 -12.12 2.99
C PRO A 105 -18.78 -13.23 2.96
N GLY A 106 -18.96 -13.91 4.09
CA GLY A 106 -19.95 -14.98 4.26
C GLY A 106 -19.61 -16.32 3.59
N LYS A 107 -18.60 -16.40 2.71
CA LYS A 107 -18.21 -17.65 2.05
C LYS A 107 -17.36 -18.57 2.91
N VAL A 108 -16.61 -18.00 3.86
CA VAL A 108 -15.75 -18.75 4.77
C VAL A 108 -16.16 -18.48 6.21
N GLN A 109 -16.62 -19.54 6.90
CA GLN A 109 -16.97 -19.47 8.32
C GLN A 109 -15.76 -19.79 9.20
N HIS A 110 -14.96 -20.78 8.79
CA HIS A 110 -13.78 -21.25 9.51
C HIS A 110 -12.61 -21.44 8.54
N PRO A 111 -11.39 -20.92 8.83
CA PRO A 111 -10.30 -20.92 7.85
C PRO A 111 -9.79 -22.32 7.48
N ASP A 112 -9.88 -23.28 8.41
CA ASP A 112 -9.44 -24.67 8.18
C ASP A 112 -10.57 -25.61 7.72
N LYS A 113 -11.81 -25.12 7.53
CA LYS A 113 -12.98 -25.97 7.20
C LYS A 113 -13.70 -25.39 5.99
N LEU A 114 -13.06 -25.51 4.82
CA LEU A 114 -13.57 -24.97 3.58
C LEU A 114 -14.52 -25.94 2.87
N THR A 115 -15.53 -25.40 2.20
CA THR A 115 -16.46 -26.19 1.39
C THR A 115 -15.88 -26.37 -0.02
N PRO A 116 -15.62 -27.61 -0.47
CA PRO A 116 -15.11 -27.87 -1.81
C PRO A 116 -15.99 -27.27 -2.90
N LYS A 117 -15.38 -26.91 -4.04
CA LYS A 117 -15.99 -26.22 -5.19
C LYS A 117 -16.43 -24.77 -4.93
N THR A 118 -16.32 -24.26 -3.70
CA THR A 118 -16.51 -22.83 -3.43
C THR A 118 -15.49 -22.02 -4.20
N LYS A 119 -15.96 -21.00 -4.93
CA LYS A 119 -15.08 -20.04 -5.61
C LYS A 119 -14.72 -18.89 -4.68
N LEU A 120 -13.43 -18.77 -4.39
CA LEU A 120 -12.82 -17.69 -3.62
C LEU A 120 -12.08 -16.73 -4.54
N LEU A 121 -12.19 -15.44 -4.23
CA LEU A 121 -11.36 -14.39 -4.82
C LEU A 121 -10.09 -14.22 -3.98
N ILE A 122 -8.93 -14.37 -4.60
CA ILE A 122 -7.62 -14.27 -3.94
C ILE A 122 -6.97 -12.97 -4.39
N PRO A 123 -6.85 -11.94 -3.54
CA PRO A 123 -6.24 -10.67 -3.93
C PRO A 123 -4.73 -10.81 -4.13
N ASP A 124 -4.15 -9.93 -4.95
CA ASP A 124 -2.71 -9.75 -4.98
C ASP A 124 -2.22 -9.23 -3.63
N PHE A 125 -1.33 -9.98 -2.97
CA PHE A 125 -0.90 -9.67 -1.62
C PHE A 125 -0.19 -8.32 -1.50
N ASP A 126 0.77 -8.05 -2.38
CA ASP A 126 1.63 -6.87 -2.25
C ASP A 126 0.84 -5.59 -2.58
N LEU A 127 -0.11 -5.65 -3.52
CA LEU A 127 -1.03 -4.55 -3.79
C LEU A 127 -2.06 -4.38 -2.67
N PHE A 128 -2.59 -5.48 -2.10
CA PHE A 128 -3.50 -5.40 -0.95
C PHE A 128 -2.85 -4.69 0.24
N MET A 129 -1.61 -5.05 0.57
CA MET A 129 -0.88 -4.47 1.70
C MET A 129 -0.45 -3.01 1.49
N LYS A 130 -0.54 -2.49 0.26
CA LYS A 130 -0.32 -1.07 -0.06
C LYS A 130 -1.60 -0.26 -0.08
N HIS A 131 -2.76 -0.91 -0.17
CA HIS A 131 -4.06 -0.27 -0.29
C HIS A 131 -4.71 -0.10 1.09
N SER A 132 -4.70 1.12 1.64
CA SER A 132 -5.14 1.38 3.02
C SER A 132 -6.60 0.97 3.30
N PRO A 133 -7.57 1.20 2.39
CA PRO A 133 -8.96 0.80 2.59
C PRO A 133 -9.11 -0.72 2.68
N SER A 134 -8.41 -1.47 1.82
CA SER A 134 -8.40 -2.93 1.87
C SER A 134 -7.87 -3.45 3.21
N LYS A 135 -6.83 -2.83 3.75
CA LYS A 135 -6.29 -3.21 5.05
C LYS A 135 -7.30 -2.99 6.17
N MET A 136 -7.97 -1.83 6.20
CA MET A 136 -9.00 -1.56 7.20
C MET A 136 -10.12 -2.62 7.18
N LEU A 137 -10.52 -3.09 6.00
CA LEU A 137 -11.51 -4.15 5.84
C LEU A 137 -11.03 -5.53 6.34
N ALA A 138 -9.72 -5.79 6.36
CA ALA A 138 -9.19 -7.07 6.80
C ALA A 138 -9.09 -7.22 8.32
N ARG A 139 -8.95 -6.11 9.07
CA ARG A 139 -8.84 -6.12 10.54
C ARG A 139 -9.89 -7.00 11.25
N PRO A 140 -11.21 -6.86 11.01
CA PRO A 140 -12.20 -7.69 11.69
C PRO A 140 -12.07 -9.19 11.39
N GLU A 141 -11.59 -9.57 10.20
CA GLU A 141 -11.38 -10.98 9.86
C GLU A 141 -10.15 -11.56 10.59
N PHE A 142 -9.11 -10.76 10.83
CA PHE A 142 -8.00 -11.16 11.71
C PHE A 142 -8.48 -11.41 13.14
N GLU A 143 -9.27 -10.48 13.70
CA GLU A 143 -9.83 -10.61 15.06
C GLU A 143 -10.72 -11.85 15.19
N LYS A 144 -11.58 -12.09 14.20
CA LYS A 144 -12.41 -13.29 14.13
C LYS A 144 -11.57 -14.57 14.08
N CYS A 145 -10.54 -14.62 13.23
CA CYS A 145 -9.66 -15.79 13.14
C CYS A 145 -8.90 -16.02 14.45
N ILE A 146 -8.41 -14.95 15.08
CA ILE A 146 -7.75 -15.00 16.38
C ILE A 146 -8.68 -15.66 17.41
N LYS A 147 -9.93 -15.21 17.51
CA LYS A 147 -10.91 -15.79 18.44
C LYS A 147 -11.16 -17.28 18.15
N ILE A 148 -11.38 -17.64 16.89
CA ILE A 148 -11.57 -19.04 16.48
C ILE A 148 -10.41 -19.91 16.98
N TYR A 149 -9.16 -19.48 16.77
CA TYR A 149 -7.99 -20.26 17.14
C TYR A 149 -7.65 -20.21 18.63
N GLU A 150 -8.05 -19.16 19.34
CA GLU A 150 -8.02 -19.13 20.81
C GLU A 150 -8.95 -20.20 21.38
N ASP A 151 -10.20 -20.25 20.90
CA ASP A 151 -11.20 -21.24 21.32
C ASP A 151 -10.76 -22.67 21.01
N GLU A 152 -9.99 -22.88 19.93
CA GLU A 152 -9.38 -24.17 19.55
C GLU A 152 -8.02 -24.46 20.25
N GLY A 153 -7.50 -23.55 21.07
CA GLY A 153 -6.23 -23.74 21.79
C GLY A 153 -4.97 -23.68 20.90
N LYS A 154 -5.06 -23.14 19.68
CA LYS A 154 -3.93 -23.04 18.72
C LYS A 154 -3.09 -21.78 18.97
N SER A 155 -2.46 -21.69 20.14
CA SER A 155 -1.71 -20.51 20.60
C SER A 155 -0.66 -19.99 19.61
N GLY A 156 0.08 -20.88 18.93
CA GLY A 156 1.08 -20.48 17.94
C GLY A 156 0.48 -19.74 16.73
N VAL A 157 -0.71 -20.15 16.28
CA VAL A 157 -1.43 -19.46 15.20
C VAL A 157 -1.94 -18.11 15.69
N VAL A 158 -2.50 -18.08 16.91
CA VAL A 158 -2.99 -16.86 17.56
C VAL A 158 -1.89 -15.79 17.67
N GLU A 159 -0.71 -16.16 18.16
CA GLU A 159 0.44 -15.24 18.26
C GLU A 159 0.86 -14.72 16.89
N SER A 160 0.91 -15.62 15.90
CA SER A 160 1.24 -15.30 14.51
C SER A 160 0.27 -14.28 13.91
N LEU A 161 -1.04 -14.45 14.14
CA LEU A 161 -2.08 -13.54 13.66
C LEU A 161 -2.08 -12.20 14.41
N ARG A 162 -1.97 -12.21 15.74
CA ARG A 162 -1.89 -10.98 16.55
C ARG A 162 -0.70 -10.11 16.18
N ARG A 163 0.45 -10.73 15.85
CA ARG A 163 1.62 -10.00 15.38
C ARG A 163 1.34 -9.24 14.08
N ARG A 164 0.68 -9.90 13.11
CA ARG A 164 0.36 -9.33 11.79
C ARG A 164 -0.78 -8.32 11.84
N LEU A 165 -1.74 -8.50 12.75
CA LEU A 165 -2.83 -7.56 12.98
C LEU A 165 -2.32 -6.13 13.28
N LYS A 166 -1.11 -5.98 13.82
CA LYS A 166 -0.47 -4.67 14.07
C LYS A 166 -0.15 -3.89 12.79
N GLU A 167 -0.12 -4.58 11.65
CA GLU A 167 0.12 -3.96 10.34
C GLU A 167 -1.16 -3.44 9.70
N PHE A 168 -2.33 -3.84 10.20
CA PHE A 168 -3.66 -3.38 9.79
C PHE A 168 -4.17 -2.34 10.79
#